data_AF-A0A257N622-F1
#
_entry.id   AF-A0A257N622-F1
#
_cell.length_a   1.000
_cell.length_b   1.000
_cell.length_c   1.000
_cell.angle_alpha   90.00
_cell.angle_beta   90.00
_cell.angle_gamma   90.00
#
_symmetry.space_group_name_H-M   'P 1'
#
loop_
_entity.id
_entity.type
_entity.pdbx_description
1 polymer ?
#
loop_
_entity_poly.entity_id
_entity_poly.type
_entity_poly.pdbx_seq_one_letter_code
_entity_poly.pdbx_strand_id
1 'polypeptide(L)'
;MNYLPFILLALLAVFGISIEMDPTAKPWQLFTGLHLAGLGAMACMSLWALKDLPTKNKRYGFVILQFLAFRIAYFPIVVFAATVACYSELLLQHLPVDLPIKIFPAFFISAAVMFASIGVVSFWALKGKTVLYGPMVVLGIPALLISFADMQDLTMLPDNNWADIQPLPSITHPQTNPYSLAYASNHSSAGQKMIGLAGRVLYEFIPKAPWSQAVQGTLEQEFRNNPEGNSHDQLKYHYAAFLAAHQSIKSTN
;
A
#
# COMPACT_ATOMS: atom_id res chain seq x y z
N MET A 1 -5.43 11.99 24.95
CA MET A 1 -4.68 11.86 23.67
C MET A 1 -4.01 10.50 23.50
N ASN A 2 -3.62 9.80 24.57
CA ASN A 2 -2.85 8.53 24.47
C ASN A 2 -3.58 7.36 23.78
N TYR A 3 -4.91 7.38 23.70
CA TYR A 3 -5.70 6.29 23.11
C TYR A 3 -6.02 6.46 21.62
N LEU A 4 -5.77 7.64 21.03
CA LEU A 4 -6.17 7.94 19.65
C LEU A 4 -5.56 6.95 18.63
N PRO A 5 -4.26 6.57 18.72
CA PRO A 5 -3.70 5.57 17.81
C PRO A 5 -4.38 4.20 17.96
N PHE A 6 -4.67 3.77 19.19
CA PHE A 6 -5.38 2.50 19.43
C PHE A 6 -6.81 2.52 18.88
N ILE A 7 -7.52 3.64 19.04
CA ILE A 7 -8.85 3.83 18.47
C ILE A 7 -8.79 3.77 16.93
N LEU A 8 -7.81 4.44 16.31
CA LEU A 8 -7.61 4.35 14.85
C LEU A 8 -7.39 2.92 14.40
N LEU A 9 -6.47 2.18 15.03
CA LEU A 9 -6.19 0.79 14.67
C LEU A 9 -7.42 -0.12 14.84
N ALA A 10 -8.18 0.07 15.92
CA ALA A 10 -9.42 -0.66 16.14
C ALA A 10 -10.47 -0.35 15.07
N LEU A 11 -10.65 0.92 14.70
CA LEU A 11 -11.57 1.33 13.64
C LEU A 11 -11.16 0.76 12.28
N LEU A 12 -9.87 0.77 11.94
CA LEU A 12 -9.35 0.18 10.71
C LEU A 12 -9.53 -1.33 10.69
N ALA A 13 -9.35 -2.01 11.83
CA ALA A 13 -9.61 -3.44 11.96
C ALA A 13 -11.09 -3.76 11.71
N VAL A 14 -12.00 -3.04 12.36
CA VAL A 14 -13.45 -3.20 12.18
C VAL A 14 -13.85 -2.91 10.73
N PHE A 15 -13.31 -1.85 10.13
CA PHE A 15 -13.55 -1.52 8.73
C PHE A 15 -13.04 -2.64 7.80
N GLY A 16 -11.83 -3.16 8.02
CA GLY A 16 -11.31 -4.30 7.28
C GLY A 16 -12.18 -5.55 7.40
N ILE A 17 -12.67 -5.87 8.60
CA ILE A 17 -13.60 -6.99 8.83
C ILE A 17 -14.89 -6.76 8.05
N SER A 18 -15.40 -5.52 7.99
CA SER A 18 -16.61 -5.23 7.23
C SER A 18 -16.47 -5.49 5.73
N ILE A 19 -15.32 -5.15 5.14
CA ILE A 19 -15.02 -5.47 3.73
C ILE A 19 -14.91 -6.98 3.56
N GLU A 20 -14.24 -7.65 4.50
CA GLU A 20 -14.12 -9.10 4.41
C GLU A 20 -15.47 -9.79 4.43
N MET A 21 -16.42 -9.31 5.23
CA MET A 21 -17.75 -9.91 5.36
C MET A 21 -18.66 -9.60 4.17
N ASP A 22 -18.40 -8.53 3.42
CA ASP A 22 -19.19 -8.10 2.26
C ASP A 22 -18.84 -8.94 1.00
N PRO A 23 -19.76 -9.78 0.47
CA PRO A 23 -19.54 -10.51 -0.78
C PRO A 23 -19.57 -9.61 -2.02
N THR A 24 -20.11 -8.40 -1.89
CA THR A 24 -20.21 -7.41 -2.96
C THR A 24 -19.19 -6.29 -2.82
N ALA A 25 -18.12 -6.53 -2.05
CA ALA A 25 -17.09 -5.56 -1.78
C ALA A 25 -16.56 -4.90 -3.05
N LYS A 26 -16.36 -3.59 -2.98
CA LYS A 26 -16.03 -2.72 -4.12
C LYS A 26 -14.69 -2.02 -3.91
N PRO A 27 -13.97 -1.68 -4.98
CA PRO A 27 -12.64 -1.06 -4.88
C PRO A 27 -12.60 0.24 -4.08
N TRP A 28 -13.67 1.04 -4.14
CA TRP A 28 -13.76 2.29 -3.37
C TRP A 28 -13.66 2.06 -1.86
N GLN A 29 -14.01 0.88 -1.35
CA GLN A 29 -13.83 0.54 0.06
C GLN A 29 -12.35 0.38 0.41
N LEU A 30 -11.54 -0.22 -0.48
CA LEU A 30 -10.09 -0.32 -0.32
C LEU A 30 -9.43 1.06 -0.39
N PHE A 31 -9.82 1.87 -1.38
CA PHE A 31 -9.45 3.28 -1.48
C PHE A 31 -9.70 4.01 -0.16
N THR A 32 -10.93 3.89 0.37
CA THR A 32 -11.36 4.60 1.58
C THR A 32 -10.56 4.15 2.79
N GLY A 33 -10.38 2.84 2.97
CA GLY A 33 -9.62 2.30 4.10
C GLY A 33 -8.15 2.73 4.09
N LEU A 34 -7.52 2.79 2.91
CA LEU A 34 -6.13 3.26 2.79
C LEU A 34 -5.99 4.77 3.04
N HIS A 35 -6.93 5.59 2.56
CA HIS A 35 -6.94 7.02 2.87
C HIS A 35 -7.18 7.25 4.37
N LEU A 36 -8.10 6.51 4.98
CA LEU A 36 -8.34 6.57 6.42
C LEU A 36 -7.09 6.14 7.20
N ALA A 37 -6.39 5.09 6.76
CA ALA A 37 -5.15 4.64 7.38
C ALA A 37 -4.06 5.71 7.32
N GLY A 38 -3.82 6.32 6.16
CA GLY A 38 -2.79 7.35 5.99
C GLY A 38 -3.14 8.66 6.68
N LEU A 39 -4.32 9.24 6.39
CA LEU A 39 -4.74 10.51 6.99
C LEU A 39 -4.95 10.39 8.49
N GLY A 40 -5.50 9.26 8.96
CA GLY A 40 -5.64 8.96 10.38
C GLY A 40 -4.30 8.85 11.10
N ALA A 41 -3.33 8.15 10.50
CA ALA A 41 -1.98 8.06 11.04
C ALA A 41 -1.30 9.43 11.10
N MET A 42 -1.40 10.24 10.03
CA MET A 42 -0.89 11.62 10.01
C MET A 42 -1.52 12.49 11.07
N ALA A 43 -2.84 12.40 11.29
CA ALA A 43 -3.54 13.15 12.33
C ALA A 43 -3.05 12.74 13.73
N CYS A 44 -2.92 11.44 14.00
CA CYS A 44 -2.36 10.93 15.26
C CYS A 44 -0.93 11.42 15.48
N MET A 45 -0.08 11.33 14.46
CA MET A 45 1.31 11.77 14.52
C MET A 45 1.43 13.28 14.71
N SER A 46 0.61 14.06 14.02
CA SER A 46 0.56 15.53 14.18
C SER A 46 0.17 15.92 15.59
N LEU A 47 -0.87 15.28 16.15
CA LEU A 47 -1.32 15.54 17.51
C LEU A 47 -0.26 15.17 18.57
N TRP A 48 0.49 14.08 18.35
CA TRP A 48 1.56 13.66 19.24
C TRP A 48 2.82 14.54 19.12
N ALA A 49 3.29 14.80 17.91
CA ALA A 49 4.62 15.36 17.64
C ALA A 49 4.70 16.90 17.61
N LEU A 50 3.62 17.59 17.17
CA LEU A 50 3.73 19.02 16.82
C LEU A 50 4.12 19.91 18.00
N LYS A 51 3.64 19.60 19.21
CA LYS A 51 3.94 20.39 20.41
C LYS A 51 5.42 20.29 20.81
N ASP A 52 6.04 19.15 20.52
CA ASP A 52 7.42 18.84 20.90
C ASP A 52 8.47 19.34 19.89
N LEU A 53 8.02 19.89 18.75
CA LEU A 53 8.92 20.51 17.79
C LEU A 53 9.28 21.94 18.23
N PRO A 54 10.58 22.30 18.24
CA PRO A 54 11.07 23.47 18.97
C PRO A 54 10.75 24.80 18.31
N THR A 55 10.49 24.83 16.99
CA THR A 55 10.21 26.07 16.26
C THR A 55 8.96 25.95 15.40
N LYS A 56 8.29 27.08 15.14
CA LYS A 56 7.12 27.14 14.24
C LYS A 56 7.45 26.61 12.84
N ASN A 57 8.62 26.94 12.29
CA ASN A 57 9.05 26.47 10.97
C ASN A 57 9.19 24.94 10.93
N LYS A 58 9.71 24.30 11.99
CA LYS A 58 9.77 22.85 12.07
C LYS A 58 8.38 22.21 12.17
N ARG A 59 7.43 22.87 12.84
CA ARG A 59 6.03 22.40 12.90
C ARG A 59 5.36 22.44 11.54
N TYR A 60 5.49 23.55 10.79
CA TYR A 60 4.97 23.64 9.42
C TYR A 60 5.68 22.63 8.50
N GLY A 61 7.01 22.54 8.59
CA GLY A 61 7.78 21.55 7.84
C GLY A 61 7.34 20.12 8.13
N PHE A 62 6.99 19.77 9.37
CA PHE A 62 6.49 18.45 9.73
C PHE A 62 5.15 18.13 9.06
N VAL A 63 4.22 19.08 9.01
CA VAL A 63 2.94 18.89 8.32
C VAL A 63 3.17 18.72 6.82
N ILE A 64 4.01 19.56 6.21
CA ILE A 64 4.35 19.48 4.79
C ILE A 64 5.00 18.14 4.45
N LEU A 65 5.99 17.70 5.24
CA LEU A 65 6.65 16.41 5.06
C LEU A 65 5.68 15.23 5.18
N GLN A 66 4.71 15.29 6.09
CA GLN A 66 3.68 14.24 6.18
C GLN A 66 2.78 14.21 4.94
N PHE A 67 2.37 15.36 4.40
CA PHE A 67 1.59 15.39 3.15
C PHE A 67 2.39 14.89 1.95
N LEU A 68 3.65 15.30 1.83
CA LEU A 68 4.55 14.80 0.79
C LEU A 68 4.78 13.29 0.93
N ALA A 69 5.04 12.81 2.15
CA ALA A 69 5.17 11.39 2.43
C ALA A 69 3.88 10.63 2.09
N PHE A 70 2.71 11.17 2.44
CA PHE A 70 1.43 10.57 2.09
C PHE A 70 1.29 10.41 0.58
N ARG A 71 1.67 11.43 -0.21
CA ARG A 71 1.64 11.35 -1.67
C ARG A 71 2.67 10.37 -2.25
N ILE A 72 3.91 10.44 -1.79
CA ILE A 72 5.07 9.73 -2.36
C ILE A 72 5.12 8.27 -1.93
N ALA A 73 4.73 7.95 -0.70
CA ALA A 73 4.84 6.61 -0.15
C ALA A 73 3.56 5.79 -0.34
N TYR A 74 2.47 6.36 -0.86
CA TYR A 74 1.17 5.68 -0.95
C TYR A 74 1.26 4.34 -1.70
N PHE A 75 1.74 4.38 -2.95
CA PHE A 75 1.87 3.16 -3.76
C PHE A 75 2.77 2.12 -3.07
N PRO A 76 4.01 2.44 -2.66
CA PRO A 76 4.84 1.50 -1.91
C PRO A 76 4.14 0.93 -0.66
N ILE A 77 3.44 1.76 0.12
CA ILE A 77 2.74 1.32 1.32
C ILE A 77 1.60 0.36 0.98
N VAL A 78 0.86 0.57 -0.11
CA VAL A 78 -0.15 -0.38 -0.59
C VAL A 78 0.48 -1.74 -0.87
N VAL A 79 1.58 -1.79 -1.62
CA VAL A 79 2.27 -3.04 -1.95
C VAL A 79 2.83 -3.74 -0.71
N PHE A 80 3.47 -2.98 0.18
CA PHE A 80 4.02 -3.52 1.43
C PHE A 80 2.93 -4.02 2.38
N ALA A 81 1.84 -3.27 2.54
CA ALA A 81 0.70 -3.67 3.36
C ALA A 81 0.04 -4.95 2.81
N ALA A 82 -0.08 -5.08 1.49
CA ALA A 82 -0.58 -6.28 0.84
C ALA A 82 0.34 -7.48 1.12
N THR A 83 1.65 -7.25 1.04
CA THR A 83 2.65 -8.27 1.38
C THR A 83 2.50 -8.73 2.83
N VAL A 84 2.32 -7.80 3.79
CA VAL A 84 2.04 -8.15 5.19
C VAL A 84 0.76 -8.98 5.32
N ALA A 85 -0.29 -8.65 4.56
CA ALA A 85 -1.53 -9.41 4.53
C ALA A 85 -1.30 -10.85 4.00
N CYS A 86 -0.49 -11.02 2.95
CA CYS A 86 -0.09 -12.33 2.43
C CYS A 86 0.67 -13.16 3.49
N TYR A 87 1.59 -12.55 4.23
CA TYR A 87 2.30 -13.25 5.31
C TYR A 87 1.38 -13.57 6.50
N SER A 88 0.42 -12.70 6.79
CA SER A 88 -0.62 -12.96 7.80
C SER A 88 -1.48 -14.16 7.41
N GLU A 89 -1.87 -14.26 6.14
CA GLU A 89 -2.56 -15.44 5.59
C GLU A 89 -1.74 -16.70 5.81
N LEU A 90 -0.48 -16.71 5.36
CA LEU A 90 0.40 -17.87 5.49
C LEU A 90 0.56 -18.30 6.95
N LEU A 91 0.79 -17.34 7.85
CA LEU A 91 0.95 -17.63 9.28
C LEU A 91 -0.30 -18.29 9.85
N LEU A 92 -1.49 -17.74 9.58
CA LEU A 92 -2.75 -18.27 10.09
C LEU A 92 -3.04 -19.68 9.56
N GLN A 93 -2.67 -19.99 8.31
CA GLN A 93 -2.81 -21.34 7.74
C GLN A 93 -1.94 -22.41 8.42
N HIS A 94 -0.83 -22.00 9.03
CA HIS A 94 0.07 -22.91 9.74
C HIS A 94 -0.23 -23.02 11.24
N LEU A 95 -1.17 -22.22 11.76
CA LEU A 95 -1.59 -22.37 13.15
C LEU A 95 -2.51 -23.59 13.29
N PRO A 96 -2.37 -24.38 14.37
CA PRO A 96 -3.22 -25.54 14.63
C PRO A 96 -4.66 -25.16 15.06
N VAL A 97 -5.02 -23.88 14.95
CA VAL A 97 -6.31 -23.32 15.33
C VAL A 97 -6.95 -22.77 14.08
N ASP A 98 -8.20 -23.17 13.83
CA ASP A 98 -9.00 -22.67 12.71
C ASP A 98 -9.43 -21.23 12.98
N LEU A 99 -8.51 -20.29 12.73
CA LEU A 99 -8.74 -18.86 12.85
C LEU A 99 -9.14 -18.31 11.48
N PRO A 100 -10.19 -17.48 11.40
CA PRO A 100 -10.60 -16.89 10.13
C PRO A 100 -9.45 -16.05 9.58
N ILE A 101 -9.06 -16.31 8.34
CA ILE A 101 -8.00 -15.55 7.67
C ILE A 101 -8.47 -14.11 7.51
N LYS A 102 -7.75 -13.17 8.15
CA LYS A 102 -8.07 -11.74 8.16
C LYS A 102 -7.09 -10.92 7.31
N ILE A 103 -7.36 -10.80 6.01
CA ILE A 103 -6.56 -10.06 5.02
C ILE A 103 -6.70 -8.55 5.19
N PHE A 104 -7.91 -8.00 5.09
CA PHE A 104 -8.10 -6.54 5.03
C PHE A 104 -7.84 -5.81 6.35
N PRO A 105 -8.10 -6.38 7.55
CA PRO A 105 -7.66 -5.80 8.81
C PRO A 105 -6.13 -5.67 8.89
N ALA A 106 -5.40 -6.74 8.55
CA ALA A 106 -3.93 -6.73 8.55
C ALA A 106 -3.39 -5.71 7.54
N PHE A 107 -4.02 -5.63 6.37
CA PHE A 107 -3.71 -4.65 5.33
C PHE A 107 -3.85 -3.20 5.82
N PHE A 108 -5.00 -2.79 6.35
CA PHE A 108 -5.20 -1.39 6.76
C PHE A 108 -4.39 -1.01 8.02
N ILE A 109 -4.28 -1.93 8.99
CA ILE A 109 -3.46 -1.70 10.19
C ILE A 109 -1.99 -1.50 9.79
N SER A 110 -1.44 -2.39 8.95
CA SER A 110 -0.05 -2.28 8.52
C SER A 110 0.21 -0.99 7.73
N ALA A 111 -0.71 -0.59 6.84
CA ALA A 111 -0.62 0.69 6.16
C ALA A 111 -0.56 1.88 7.14
N ALA A 112 -1.44 1.92 8.14
CA ALA A 112 -1.45 2.98 9.15
C ALA A 112 -0.14 3.00 9.97
N VAL A 113 0.37 1.83 10.35
CA VAL A 113 1.66 1.71 11.06
C VAL A 113 2.82 2.21 10.19
N MET A 114 2.83 1.92 8.89
CA MET A 114 3.87 2.41 7.98
C MET A 114 3.83 3.93 7.82
N PHE A 115 2.64 4.52 7.60
CA PHE A 115 2.50 5.98 7.55
C PHE A 115 2.90 6.64 8.86
N ALA A 116 2.50 6.08 10.01
CA ALA A 116 2.90 6.57 11.32
C ALA A 116 4.43 6.49 11.51
N SER A 117 5.07 5.42 11.04
CA SER A 117 6.53 5.23 11.11
C SER A 117 7.27 6.30 10.31
N ILE A 118 6.79 6.67 9.12
CA ILE A 118 7.36 7.80 8.35
C ILE A 118 7.21 9.11 9.15
N GLY A 119 6.07 9.31 9.81
CA GLY A 119 5.84 10.43 10.73
C GLY A 119 6.84 10.45 11.89
N VAL A 120 7.12 9.30 12.51
CA VAL A 120 8.09 9.17 13.61
C VAL A 120 9.49 9.56 13.13
N VAL A 121 9.92 9.03 11.98
CA VAL A 121 11.23 9.35 11.38
C VAL A 121 11.33 10.84 11.06
N SER A 122 10.27 11.42 10.47
CA SER A 122 10.20 12.86 10.15
C SER A 122 10.27 13.75 11.38
N PHE A 123 9.57 13.38 12.44
CA PHE A 123 9.63 14.09 13.71
C PHE A 123 11.05 14.08 14.28
N TRP A 124 11.69 12.93 14.37
CA TRP A 124 13.02 12.81 14.94
C TRP A 124 14.10 13.51 14.11
N ALA A 125 13.99 13.45 12.77
CA ALA A 125 14.87 14.20 11.87
C ALA A 125 14.78 15.71 12.15
N LEU A 126 13.55 16.26 12.21
CA LEU A 126 13.31 17.66 12.52
C LEU A 126 13.70 18.05 13.95
N LYS A 127 13.63 17.11 14.91
CA LYS A 127 14.06 17.34 16.31
C LYS A 127 15.58 17.38 16.47
N GLY A 128 16.35 17.08 15.42
CA GLY A 128 17.81 17.25 15.39
C GLY A 128 18.59 15.95 15.14
N LYS A 129 17.92 14.81 14.98
CA LYS A 129 18.58 13.55 14.57
C LYS A 129 18.78 13.53 13.05
N THR A 130 19.70 14.35 12.56
CA THR A 130 19.92 14.58 11.12
C THR A 130 20.29 13.32 10.33
N VAL A 131 20.88 12.30 10.96
CA VAL A 131 21.16 11.00 10.33
C VAL A 131 19.90 10.34 9.74
N LEU A 132 18.71 10.64 10.29
CA LEU A 132 17.44 10.11 9.81
C LEU A 132 16.99 10.71 8.46
N TYR A 133 17.63 11.77 7.96
CA TYR A 133 17.43 12.21 6.58
C TYR A 133 18.03 11.21 5.57
N GLY A 134 19.05 10.45 5.95
CA GLY A 134 19.64 9.40 5.12
C GLY A 134 18.62 8.36 4.62
N PRO A 135 17.93 7.62 5.50
CA PRO A 135 16.91 6.65 5.08
C PRO A 135 15.73 7.31 4.36
N MET A 136 15.37 8.56 4.68
CA MET A 136 14.34 9.28 3.93
C MET A 136 14.72 9.50 2.47
N VAL A 137 15.99 9.82 2.20
CA VAL A 137 16.47 10.00 0.82
C VAL A 137 16.59 8.64 0.12
N VAL A 138 17.20 7.66 0.78
CA VAL A 138 17.45 6.32 0.19
C VAL A 138 16.14 5.61 -0.16
N LEU A 139 15.15 5.65 0.73
CA LEU A 139 13.83 5.04 0.50
C LEU A 139 12.88 5.96 -0.26
N GLY A 140 13.04 7.28 -0.11
CA GLY A 140 12.20 8.28 -0.76
C GLY A 140 12.47 8.39 -2.25
N ILE A 141 13.70 8.21 -2.73
CA ILE A 141 14.01 8.28 -4.17
C ILE A 141 13.25 7.20 -4.96
N PRO A 142 13.33 5.89 -4.62
CA PRO A 142 12.52 4.87 -5.29
C PRO A 142 11.02 5.15 -5.19
N ALA A 143 10.54 5.56 -4.00
CA ALA A 143 9.13 5.87 -3.80
C ALA A 143 8.66 7.04 -4.68
N LEU A 144 9.50 8.06 -4.88
CA LEU A 144 9.21 9.23 -5.71
C LEU A 144 9.19 8.84 -7.19
N LEU A 145 10.15 8.04 -7.65
CA LEU A 145 10.17 7.52 -9.02
C LEU A 145 8.94 6.66 -9.33
N ILE A 146 8.52 5.81 -8.37
CA ILE A 146 7.32 4.99 -8.52
C ILE A 146 6.07 5.88 -8.54
N SER A 147 5.91 6.77 -7.57
CA SER A 147 4.68 7.57 -7.41
C SER A 147 4.46 8.66 -8.46
N PHE A 148 5.50 8.96 -9.24
CA PHE A 148 5.46 9.89 -10.37
C PHE A 148 6.06 9.18 -11.60
N ALA A 149 5.53 8.00 -11.91
CA ALA A 149 6.06 7.18 -12.99
C ALA A 149 5.83 7.82 -14.37
N ASP A 150 4.76 8.59 -14.53
CA ASP A 150 4.48 9.38 -15.72
C ASP A 150 3.86 10.74 -15.33
N MET A 151 3.77 11.68 -16.27
CA MET A 151 3.16 12.99 -16.11
C MET A 151 1.69 12.91 -15.69
N GLN A 152 0.99 11.82 -16.04
CA GLN A 152 -0.38 11.57 -15.61
C GLN A 152 -0.49 11.35 -14.08
N ASP A 153 0.60 10.93 -13.44
CA ASP A 153 0.67 10.78 -11.99
C ASP A 153 0.89 12.13 -11.26
N LEU A 154 1.02 13.26 -11.96
CA LEU A 154 1.16 14.58 -11.33
C LEU A 154 -0.18 15.12 -10.79
N THR A 155 -0.76 14.37 -9.86
CA THR A 155 -2.02 14.66 -9.17
C THR A 155 -1.77 15.00 -7.70
N MET A 156 -2.67 15.79 -7.13
CA MET A 156 -2.58 16.23 -5.72
C MET A 156 -2.80 15.06 -4.74
N LEU A 157 -3.75 14.17 -5.05
CA LEU A 157 -4.01 12.97 -4.27
C LEU A 157 -3.20 11.80 -4.83
N PRO A 158 -2.69 10.89 -3.98
CA PRO A 158 -1.94 9.73 -4.44
C PRO A 158 -2.76 8.74 -5.26
N ASP A 159 -4.08 8.82 -5.15
CA ASP A 159 -5.01 7.90 -5.74
C ASP A 159 -6.35 8.62 -5.94
N ASN A 160 -7.03 8.30 -7.02
CA ASN A 160 -8.35 8.81 -7.41
C ASN A 160 -9.22 7.69 -8.02
N ASN A 161 -8.88 6.41 -7.77
CA ASN A 161 -9.60 5.22 -8.26
C ASN A 161 -10.96 4.97 -7.58
N TRP A 162 -11.70 6.03 -7.23
CA TRP A 162 -12.96 5.94 -6.47
C TRP A 162 -14.06 5.16 -7.21
N ALA A 163 -14.05 5.07 -8.55
CA ALA A 163 -15.22 4.62 -9.31
C ALA A 163 -15.00 3.43 -10.28
N ASP A 164 -13.79 2.89 -10.39
CA ASP A 164 -13.35 2.53 -11.76
C ASP A 164 -12.96 1.07 -12.05
N ILE A 165 -13.42 0.10 -11.25
CA ILE A 165 -13.11 -1.32 -11.54
C ILE A 165 -14.37 -2.15 -11.49
N GLN A 166 -15.09 -2.16 -12.62
CA GLN A 166 -15.97 -3.27 -12.98
C GLN A 166 -15.89 -3.53 -14.50
N PRO A 167 -15.84 -4.80 -14.93
CA PRO A 167 -15.83 -6.01 -14.09
C PRO A 167 -14.49 -6.25 -13.37
N LEU A 168 -14.52 -7.00 -12.26
CA LEU A 168 -13.30 -7.48 -11.62
C LEU A 168 -12.56 -8.45 -12.57
N PRO A 169 -11.22 -8.46 -12.56
CA PRO A 169 -10.45 -9.33 -13.42
C PRO A 169 -10.67 -10.81 -13.06
N SER A 170 -10.44 -11.68 -14.03
CA SER A 170 -10.47 -13.12 -13.80
C SER A 170 -9.25 -13.56 -12.98
N ILE A 171 -9.44 -14.51 -12.07
CA ILE A 171 -8.33 -15.08 -11.31
C ILE A 171 -7.46 -15.93 -12.22
N THR A 172 -6.16 -15.65 -12.18
CA THR A 172 -5.12 -16.41 -12.88
C THR A 172 -4.12 -16.94 -11.87
N HIS A 173 -3.41 -18.00 -12.24
CA HIS A 173 -2.33 -18.54 -11.42
C HIS A 173 -0.99 -17.95 -11.85
N PRO A 174 -0.09 -17.66 -10.90
CA PRO A 174 1.22 -17.14 -11.22
C PRO A 174 2.02 -18.18 -12.01
N GLN A 175 2.69 -17.73 -13.07
CA GLN A 175 3.48 -18.58 -13.95
C GLN A 175 4.96 -18.19 -13.86
N THR A 176 5.28 -16.97 -14.25
CA THR A 176 6.67 -16.48 -14.29
C THR A 176 6.71 -14.98 -14.05
N ASN A 177 7.77 -14.50 -13.40
CA ASN A 177 7.94 -13.08 -13.09
C ASN A 177 7.85 -12.20 -14.37
N PRO A 178 6.77 -11.39 -14.54
CA PRO A 178 6.55 -10.62 -15.76
C PRO A 178 7.27 -9.26 -15.74
N TYR A 179 7.81 -8.85 -14.58
CA TYR A 179 8.25 -7.49 -14.35
C TYR A 179 9.58 -7.14 -15.04
N SER A 180 10.26 -8.14 -15.62
CA SER A 180 11.40 -7.93 -16.51
C SER A 180 11.02 -7.24 -17.82
N LEU A 181 9.74 -7.27 -18.22
CA LEU A 181 9.24 -6.67 -19.46
C LEU A 181 9.41 -5.14 -19.49
N ALA A 182 8.95 -4.44 -18.45
CA ALA A 182 9.09 -2.98 -18.37
C ALA A 182 10.54 -2.53 -18.24
N TYR A 183 11.37 -3.33 -17.57
CA TYR A 183 12.81 -3.05 -17.47
C TYR A 183 13.50 -3.10 -18.85
N ALA A 184 13.05 -3.99 -19.73
CA ALA A 184 13.60 -4.18 -21.07
C ALA A 184 13.03 -3.22 -22.14
N SER A 185 11.95 -2.50 -21.85
CA SER A 185 11.35 -1.56 -22.81
C SER A 185 12.17 -0.27 -22.94
N ASN A 186 12.36 0.16 -24.19
CA ASN A 186 12.99 1.45 -24.52
C ASN A 186 12.02 2.62 -24.39
N HIS A 187 10.71 2.37 -24.32
CA HIS A 187 9.67 3.40 -24.23
C HIS A 187 9.28 3.72 -22.79
N SER A 188 9.70 2.90 -21.82
CA SER A 188 9.39 3.12 -20.41
C SER A 188 10.22 4.23 -19.77
N SER A 189 9.55 5.08 -18.99
CA SER A 189 10.16 6.09 -18.13
C SER A 189 11.03 5.46 -17.02
N ALA A 190 11.84 6.28 -16.36
CA ALA A 190 12.62 5.83 -15.20
C ALA A 190 11.73 5.30 -14.07
N GLY A 191 10.54 5.88 -13.89
CA GLY A 191 9.59 5.46 -12.87
C GLY A 191 8.90 4.13 -13.19
N GLN A 192 8.46 3.93 -14.43
CA GLN A 192 7.94 2.63 -14.89
C GLN A 192 9.00 1.52 -14.78
N LYS A 193 10.26 1.83 -15.10
CA LYS A 193 11.38 0.91 -14.88
C LYS A 193 11.60 0.60 -13.40
N MET A 194 11.43 1.58 -12.52
CA MET A 194 11.50 1.38 -11.07
C MET A 194 10.35 0.51 -10.55
N ILE A 195 9.12 0.68 -11.07
CA ILE A 195 7.98 -0.20 -10.78
C ILE A 195 8.31 -1.64 -11.21
N GLY A 196 8.80 -1.84 -12.43
CA GLY A 196 9.22 -3.15 -12.92
C GLY A 196 10.36 -3.75 -12.09
N LEU A 197 11.36 -2.96 -11.69
CA LEU A 197 12.44 -3.43 -10.83
C LEU A 197 11.92 -3.85 -9.45
N ALA A 198 11.08 -3.03 -8.82
CA ALA A 198 10.49 -3.34 -7.52
C ALA A 198 9.61 -4.59 -7.59
N GLY A 199 8.72 -4.69 -8.59
CA GLY A 199 7.90 -5.88 -8.84
C GLY A 199 8.76 -7.12 -9.05
N ARG A 200 9.82 -7.02 -9.87
CA ARG A 200 10.74 -8.13 -10.13
C ARG A 200 11.40 -8.64 -8.85
N VAL A 201 11.90 -7.72 -8.02
CA VAL A 201 12.57 -8.07 -6.76
C VAL A 201 11.57 -8.69 -5.78
N LEU A 202 10.37 -8.12 -5.64
CA LEU A 202 9.39 -8.55 -4.65
C LEU A 202 8.62 -9.82 -5.03
N TYR A 203 8.52 -10.15 -6.31
CA TYR A 203 7.70 -11.25 -6.82
C TYR A 203 7.95 -12.59 -6.13
N GLU A 204 9.22 -12.95 -5.95
CA GLU A 204 9.61 -14.23 -5.33
C GLU A 204 9.41 -14.25 -3.81
N PHE A 205 9.19 -13.09 -3.18
CA PHE A 205 8.96 -12.96 -1.74
C PHE A 205 7.47 -13.00 -1.37
N ILE A 206 6.56 -13.10 -2.35
CA ILE A 206 5.13 -13.26 -2.08
C ILE A 206 4.90 -14.71 -1.63
N PRO A 207 4.36 -14.95 -0.42
CA PRO A 207 4.17 -16.30 0.09
C PRO A 207 3.15 -17.09 -0.73
N LYS A 208 3.32 -18.42 -0.74
CA LYS A 208 2.45 -19.35 -1.47
C LYS A 208 1.26 -19.75 -0.63
N ALA A 209 0.24 -18.89 -0.59
CA ALA A 209 -1.06 -19.16 0.02
C ALA A 209 -2.19 -18.83 -0.99
N PRO A 210 -3.39 -19.45 -0.89
CA PRO A 210 -4.50 -19.27 -1.83
C PRO A 210 -4.79 -17.83 -2.27
N TRP A 211 -4.99 -16.89 -1.34
CA TRP A 211 -5.25 -15.49 -1.66
C TRP A 211 -4.03 -14.84 -2.29
N SER A 212 -2.88 -15.02 -1.65
CA SER A 212 -1.60 -14.50 -2.11
C SER A 212 -1.28 -14.90 -3.56
N GLN A 213 -1.50 -16.17 -3.92
CA GLN A 213 -1.28 -16.69 -5.27
C GLN A 213 -2.29 -16.16 -6.28
N ALA A 214 -3.58 -16.08 -5.90
CA ALA A 214 -4.61 -15.50 -6.76
C ALA A 214 -4.31 -14.03 -7.08
N VAL A 215 -3.94 -13.23 -6.08
CA VAL A 215 -3.51 -11.84 -6.25
C VAL A 215 -2.27 -11.76 -7.15
N GLN A 216 -1.25 -12.55 -6.87
CA GLN A 216 0.01 -12.55 -7.63
C GLN A 216 -0.21 -12.90 -9.10
N GLY A 217 -0.98 -13.95 -9.39
CA GLY A 217 -1.28 -14.37 -10.76
C GLY A 217 -2.10 -13.35 -11.52
N THR A 218 -3.13 -12.77 -10.89
CA THR A 218 -3.96 -11.72 -11.52
C THR A 218 -3.14 -10.47 -11.81
N LEU A 219 -2.31 -10.01 -10.85
CA LEU A 219 -1.39 -8.90 -11.09
C LEU A 219 -0.36 -9.20 -12.16
N GLU A 220 0.11 -10.45 -12.25
CA GLU A 220 1.00 -10.87 -13.34
C GLU A 220 0.32 -10.69 -14.71
N GLN A 221 -0.93 -11.13 -14.84
CA GLN A 221 -1.67 -11.00 -16.10
C GLN A 221 -1.93 -9.54 -16.46
N GLU A 222 -2.36 -8.71 -15.51
CA GLU A 222 -2.58 -7.28 -15.74
C GLU A 222 -1.29 -6.57 -16.14
N PHE A 223 -0.16 -6.91 -15.51
CA PHE A 223 1.14 -6.37 -15.89
C PHE A 223 1.58 -6.80 -17.29
N ARG A 224 1.31 -8.04 -17.70
CA ARG A 224 1.58 -8.50 -19.08
C ARG A 224 0.74 -7.75 -20.10
N ASN A 225 -0.50 -7.43 -19.76
CA ASN A 225 -1.42 -6.69 -20.63
C ASN A 225 -1.02 -5.22 -20.76
N ASN A 226 -0.51 -4.60 -19.69
CA ASN A 226 -0.06 -3.22 -19.67
C ASN A 226 1.28 -3.06 -18.90
N PRO A 227 2.42 -3.46 -19.52
CA PRO A 227 3.74 -3.41 -18.86
C PRO A 227 4.24 -1.97 -18.66
N GLU A 228 3.66 -1.01 -19.38
CA GLU A 228 3.99 0.42 -19.29
C GLU A 228 2.95 1.18 -18.43
N GLY A 229 2.13 0.48 -17.65
CA GLY A 229 1.19 1.12 -16.73
C GLY A 229 1.91 1.99 -15.70
N ASN A 230 1.34 3.18 -15.45
CA ASN A 230 1.85 4.11 -14.44
C ASN A 230 1.43 3.70 -13.01
N SER A 231 1.78 4.46 -11.98
CA SER A 231 1.45 4.07 -10.61
C SER A 231 -0.05 4.03 -10.33
N HIS A 232 -0.81 4.90 -11.01
CA HIS A 232 -2.27 4.91 -10.92
C HIS A 232 -2.89 3.61 -11.50
N ASP A 233 -2.47 3.18 -12.68
CA ASP A 233 -2.91 1.92 -13.31
C ASP A 233 -2.57 0.74 -12.41
N GLN A 234 -1.34 0.71 -11.89
CA GLN A 234 -0.91 -0.36 -11.02
C GLN A 234 -1.73 -0.39 -9.71
N LEU A 235 -2.05 0.75 -9.08
CA LEU A 235 -2.95 0.78 -7.91
C LEU A 235 -4.33 0.22 -8.23
N LYS A 236 -4.88 0.60 -9.38
CA LYS A 236 -6.14 0.10 -9.89
C LYS A 236 -6.11 -1.43 -9.99
N TYR A 237 -5.07 -1.99 -10.58
CA TYR A 237 -4.90 -3.44 -10.69
C TYR A 237 -4.75 -4.13 -9.33
N HIS A 238 -4.07 -3.50 -8.36
CA HIS A 238 -3.96 -4.05 -7.00
C HIS A 238 -5.33 -4.15 -6.33
N TYR A 239 -6.14 -3.09 -6.34
CA TYR A 239 -7.48 -3.15 -5.74
C TYR A 239 -8.37 -4.19 -6.42
N ALA A 240 -8.29 -4.27 -7.75
CA ALA A 240 -9.02 -5.24 -8.55
C ALA A 240 -8.66 -6.68 -8.17
N ALA A 241 -7.36 -6.99 -8.13
CA ALA A 241 -6.84 -8.31 -7.81
C ALA A 241 -7.16 -8.70 -6.37
N PHE A 242 -7.01 -7.79 -5.40
CA PHE A 242 -7.32 -8.06 -3.99
C PHE A 242 -8.77 -8.47 -3.77
N LEU A 243 -9.71 -7.78 -4.42
CA LEU A 243 -11.13 -8.08 -4.32
C LEU A 243 -11.52 -9.34 -5.08
N ALA A 244 -10.99 -9.53 -6.30
CA ALA A 244 -11.23 -10.75 -7.06
C ALA A 244 -10.79 -11.98 -6.27
N ALA A 245 -9.59 -11.93 -5.67
CA ALA A 245 -9.05 -13.03 -4.88
C ALA A 245 -9.85 -13.27 -3.59
N HIS A 246 -10.35 -12.21 -2.97
CA HIS A 246 -11.19 -12.33 -1.78
C HIS A 246 -12.54 -13.00 -2.09
N GLN A 247 -13.16 -12.64 -3.21
CA GLN A 247 -14.44 -13.21 -3.63
C GLN A 247 -14.31 -14.69 -4.03
N SER A 248 -13.20 -15.10 -4.64
CA SER A 248 -12.98 -16.49 -5.06
C SER A 248 -12.74 -17.45 -3.89
N ILE A 249 -12.12 -16.98 -2.80
CA ILE A 249 -11.88 -17.81 -1.61
C ILE A 249 -13.17 -18.01 -0.81
N LYS A 250 -14.04 -17.00 -0.78
CA LYS A 250 -15.35 -17.13 -0.16
C LYS A 250 -16.29 -18.08 -0.88
N SER A 251 -16.15 -18.26 -2.20
CA SER A 251 -17.00 -19.19 -2.94
C SER A 251 -16.55 -20.65 -2.83
N THR A 252 -15.36 -20.90 -2.26
CA THR A 252 -14.77 -22.23 -2.10
C THR A 252 -14.86 -22.80 -0.68
N ASN A 253 -15.33 -22.00 0.28
CA ASN A 253 -15.64 -22.38 1.67
C ASN A 253 -17.14 -22.25 1.96
#